data_AF-A0A4S8L0S3-F1
#
_entry.id   AF-A0A4S8L0S3-F1
#
_cell.length_a   1.000
_cell.length_b   1.000
_cell.length_c   1.000
_cell.angle_alpha   90.00
_cell.angle_beta   90.00
_cell.angle_gamma   90.00
#
_symmetry.space_group_name_H-M   'P 1'
#
loop_
_entity.id
_entity.type
_entity.pdbx_description
1 polymer ?
#
loop_
_entity_poly.entity_id
_entity_poly.type
_entity_poly.pdbx_seq_one_letter_code
_entity_poly.pdbx_strand_id
1 'polypeptide(L)'
;WLRTALESLLEDVNCEQFRQLVKDWVKLELSYGSLAPQTKLSSSGGRPQDIGLWMKHRRMNSYSPGHMEDMESFVSSWWGWWSHLNPPWRFKEKGLLHDVTEGDWSCLRCPGQNGLWSVLICLRWW
;
A
#
# COMPACT_ATOMS: atom_id res chain seq x y z
N TRP A 1 -7.68 -11.29 8.32
CA TRP A 1 -7.41 -10.19 7.37
C TRP A 1 -6.16 -10.47 6.54
N LEU A 2 -5.01 -10.85 7.13
CA LEU A 2 -3.76 -11.07 6.37
C LEU A 2 -3.88 -12.19 5.31
N ARG A 3 -4.59 -13.29 5.63
CA ARG A 3 -4.92 -14.34 4.65
C ARG A 3 -5.69 -13.80 3.44
N THR A 4 -6.79 -13.08 3.70
CA THR A 4 -7.61 -12.44 2.65
C THR A 4 -6.78 -11.46 1.83
N ALA A 5 -5.91 -10.68 2.47
CA ALA A 5 -5.02 -9.76 1.78
C ALA A 5 -4.02 -10.50 0.87
N LEU A 6 -3.43 -11.58 1.35
CA LEU A 6 -2.53 -12.43 0.56
C LEU A 6 -3.24 -13.00 -0.67
N GLU A 7 -4.44 -13.54 -0.49
CA GLU A 7 -5.29 -14.04 -1.59
C GLU A 7 -5.55 -12.91 -2.60
N SER A 8 -5.98 -11.74 -2.15
CA SER A 8 -6.26 -10.58 -3.02
C SER A 8 -5.04 -10.07 -3.81
N LEU A 9 -3.85 -10.17 -3.23
CA LEU A 9 -2.62 -9.65 -3.83
C LEU A 9 -1.97 -10.65 -4.78
N LEU A 10 -2.16 -11.96 -4.58
CA LEU A 10 -1.47 -12.99 -5.37
C LEU A 10 -2.36 -13.71 -6.39
N GLU A 11 -3.68 -13.51 -6.33
CA GLU A 11 -4.63 -14.02 -7.33
C GLU A 11 -4.20 -13.56 -8.72
N ASP A 12 -3.97 -14.53 -9.62
CA ASP A 12 -3.57 -14.35 -11.03
C ASP A 12 -2.33 -13.47 -11.29
N VAL A 13 -1.45 -13.29 -10.31
CA VAL A 13 -0.20 -12.53 -10.50
C VAL A 13 0.91 -13.41 -11.02
N ASN A 14 1.52 -13.07 -12.16
CA ASN A 14 2.70 -13.78 -12.71
C ASN A 14 4.03 -13.03 -12.50
N CYS A 15 4.00 -11.84 -11.90
CA CYS A 15 5.19 -11.05 -11.61
C CYS A 15 5.93 -11.58 -10.36
N GLU A 16 7.09 -12.21 -10.55
CA GLU A 16 7.90 -12.78 -9.46
C GLU A 16 8.39 -11.73 -8.47
N GLN A 17 8.76 -10.54 -8.95
CA GLN A 17 9.18 -9.43 -8.09
C GLN A 17 8.02 -9.00 -7.16
N PHE A 18 6.81 -8.92 -7.69
CA PHE A 18 5.63 -8.59 -6.89
C PHE A 18 5.29 -9.70 -5.89
N ARG A 19 5.38 -10.97 -6.32
CA ARG A 19 5.21 -12.13 -5.42
C ARG A 19 6.20 -12.08 -4.26
N GLN A 20 7.46 -11.74 -4.53
CA GLN A 20 8.49 -11.60 -3.51
C GLN A 20 8.21 -10.42 -2.56
N LEU A 21 7.82 -9.27 -3.11
CA LEU A 21 7.38 -8.11 -2.32
C LEU A 21 6.25 -8.45 -1.35
N VAL A 22 5.22 -9.16 -1.81
CA VAL A 22 4.09 -9.58 -0.96
C VAL A 22 4.55 -10.56 0.13
N LYS A 23 5.46 -11.50 -0.17
CA LYS A 23 6.03 -12.42 0.83
C LYS A 23 6.79 -11.65 1.91
N ASP A 24 7.59 -10.66 1.54
CA ASP A 24 8.37 -9.87 2.50
C ASP A 24 7.47 -8.94 3.35
N TRP A 25 6.41 -8.38 2.75
CA TRP A 25 5.38 -7.67 3.51
C TRP A 25 4.65 -8.59 4.50
N VAL A 26 4.31 -9.84 4.13
CA VAL A 26 3.71 -10.81 5.07
C VAL A 26 4.66 -11.10 6.24
N LYS A 27 5.96 -11.30 5.98
CA LYS A 27 6.95 -11.48 7.07
C LYS A 27 7.00 -10.26 7.99
N LEU A 28 6.93 -9.05 7.43
CA LEU A 28 6.88 -7.81 8.19
C LEU A 28 5.63 -7.74 9.08
N GLU A 29 4.45 -8.03 8.55
CA GLU A 29 3.20 -8.03 9.34
C GLU A 29 3.23 -9.08 10.46
N LEU A 30 3.77 -10.27 10.17
CA LEU A 30 3.94 -11.31 11.19
C LEU A 30 4.94 -10.89 12.27
N SER A 31 5.99 -10.15 11.91
CA SER A 31 7.00 -9.65 12.87
C SER A 31 6.45 -8.66 13.89
N TYR A 32 5.33 -7.98 13.59
CA TYR A 32 4.68 -7.08 14.55
C TYR A 32 4.05 -7.85 15.71
N GLY A 33 3.67 -9.11 15.50
CA GLY A 33 3.01 -9.95 16.50
C GLY A 33 1.50 -9.73 16.59
N SER A 34 0.80 -10.73 17.13
CA SER A 34 -0.68 -10.77 17.19
C SER A 34 -1.31 -9.68 18.08
N LEU A 35 -0.55 -9.16 19.04
CA LEU A 35 -0.99 -8.12 19.97
C LEU A 35 -0.59 -6.70 19.53
N ALA A 36 0.03 -6.55 18.36
CA ALA A 36 0.38 -5.23 17.86
C ALA A 36 -0.88 -4.37 17.68
N PRO A 37 -0.89 -3.13 18.22
CA PRO A 37 -1.99 -2.22 17.99
C PRO A 37 -2.11 -1.96 16.49
N GLN A 38 -3.33 -2.12 15.98
CA GLN A 38 -3.65 -1.86 14.59
C GLN A 38 -3.63 -0.34 14.38
N THR A 39 -2.87 0.12 13.40
CA THR A 39 -2.83 1.54 13.03
C THR A 39 -3.17 1.71 11.55
N LYS A 40 -3.05 2.93 11.03
CA LYS A 40 -3.42 3.24 9.65
C LYS A 40 -2.40 4.16 9.02
N LEU A 41 -2.13 3.94 7.75
CA LEU A 41 -1.43 4.92 6.94
C LEU A 41 -2.25 6.22 6.88
N SER A 42 -1.54 7.33 6.83
CA SER A 42 -2.17 8.64 6.63
C SER A 42 -2.94 8.65 5.32
N SER A 43 -4.16 9.20 5.31
CA SER A 43 -4.87 9.50 4.07
C SER A 43 -4.50 10.87 3.50
N SER A 44 -3.71 11.65 4.23
CA SER A 44 -3.16 12.92 3.77
C SER A 44 -2.23 12.69 2.58
N GLY A 45 -2.17 13.65 1.66
CA GLY A 45 -1.46 13.50 0.39
C GLY A 45 -2.32 13.01 -0.77
N GLY A 46 -3.63 12.79 -0.56
CA GLY A 46 -4.57 12.50 -1.65
C GLY A 46 -4.55 11.04 -2.09
N ARG A 47 -4.74 10.10 -1.16
CA ARG A 47 -4.89 8.67 -1.51
C ARG A 47 -5.92 8.50 -2.65
N PRO A 48 -5.61 7.70 -3.69
CA PRO A 48 -6.52 7.46 -4.81
C PRO A 48 -7.94 7.10 -4.37
N GLN A 49 -8.95 7.65 -5.04
CA GLN A 49 -10.34 7.54 -4.63
C GLN A 49 -10.82 6.08 -4.63
N ASP A 50 -10.42 5.31 -5.64
CA ASP A 50 -10.78 3.90 -5.81
C ASP A 50 -10.38 3.05 -4.60
N ILE A 51 -9.25 3.35 -3.99
CA ILE A 51 -8.76 2.68 -2.78
C ILE A 51 -9.63 3.06 -1.58
N GLY A 52 -10.02 4.34 -1.51
CA GLY A 52 -10.98 4.79 -0.50
C GLY A 52 -12.32 4.09 -0.60
N LEU A 53 -12.82 3.90 -1.82
CA LEU A 53 -14.07 3.17 -2.07
C LEU A 53 -13.93 1.67 -1.75
N TRP A 54 -12.87 1.02 -2.20
CA TRP A 54 -12.58 -0.38 -1.86
C TRP A 54 -12.54 -0.63 -0.36
N MET A 55 -11.87 0.25 0.39
CA MET A 55 -11.82 0.14 1.86
C MET A 55 -13.20 0.31 2.51
N LYS A 56 -14.06 1.20 1.98
CA LYS A 56 -15.46 1.33 2.41
C LYS A 56 -16.28 0.07 2.11
N HIS A 57 -16.00 -0.60 1.00
CA HIS A 57 -16.59 -1.90 0.62
C HIS A 57 -15.91 -3.08 1.31
N ARG A 58 -15.38 -2.87 2.52
CA ARG A 58 -14.76 -3.91 3.37
C ARG A 58 -13.61 -4.66 2.71
N ARG A 59 -12.98 -4.08 1.67
CA ARG A 59 -11.87 -4.68 0.94
C ARG A 59 -12.24 -6.01 0.28
N MET A 60 -13.47 -6.13 -0.20
CA MET A 60 -13.92 -7.33 -0.91
C MET A 60 -13.08 -7.54 -2.18
N ASN A 61 -12.61 -8.76 -2.41
CA ASN A 61 -11.88 -9.10 -3.64
C ASN A 61 -12.77 -8.95 -4.88
N SER A 62 -14.08 -9.17 -4.72
CA SER A 62 -15.08 -8.97 -5.77
C SER A 62 -15.38 -7.49 -6.06
N TYR A 63 -14.82 -6.55 -5.29
CA TYR A 63 -15.00 -5.14 -5.57
C TYR A 63 -14.13 -4.73 -6.75
N SER A 64 -14.78 -4.41 -7.86
CA SER A 64 -14.18 -3.66 -8.96
C SER A 64 -14.64 -2.21 -8.82
N PRO A 65 -13.73 -1.22 -8.81
CA PRO A 65 -14.13 0.17 -9.02
C PRO A 65 -14.90 0.25 -10.33
N GLY A 66 -16.16 0.71 -10.27
CA GLY A 66 -17.03 0.74 -11.44
C GLY A 66 -16.51 1.67 -12.54
N HIS A 67 -15.80 2.74 -12.14
CA HIS A 67 -15.02 3.63 -12.98
C HIS A 67 -13.69 3.85 -12.25
N MET A 68 -12.63 3.20 -12.73
CA MET A 68 -11.27 3.56 -12.32
C MET A 68 -10.98 5.01 -12.72
N GLU A 69 -10.28 5.77 -11.88
CA GLU A 69 -9.69 7.06 -12.29
C GLU A 69 -8.92 6.89 -13.61
N ASP A 70 -8.82 7.91 -14.46
CA ASP A 70 -7.90 7.80 -15.60
C ASP A 70 -6.47 7.60 -15.10
N MET A 71 -5.63 6.98 -15.94
CA MET A 71 -4.27 6.60 -15.55
C MET A 71 -3.43 7.80 -15.08
N GLU A 72 -3.61 8.99 -15.66
CA GLU A 72 -2.86 10.19 -15.27
C GLU A 72 -3.28 10.69 -13.88
N SER A 73 -4.59 10.75 -13.63
CA SER A 73 -5.16 11.09 -12.31
C SER A 73 -4.72 10.10 -11.23
N PHE A 74 -4.78 8.79 -11.53
CA PHE A 74 -4.33 7.76 -10.60
C PHE A 74 -2.84 7.91 -10.29
N VAL A 75 -1.98 8.03 -11.31
CA VAL A 75 -0.53 8.18 -11.13
C VAL A 75 -0.22 9.41 -10.29
N SER A 76 -0.88 10.54 -10.55
CA SER A 76 -0.72 11.79 -9.80
C SER A 76 -1.12 11.63 -8.32
N SER A 77 -2.32 11.13 -8.05
CA SER A 77 -2.84 10.88 -6.70
C SER A 77 -1.99 9.86 -5.95
N TRP A 78 -1.59 8.77 -6.61
CA TRP A 78 -0.78 7.72 -6.01
C TRP A 78 0.62 8.23 -5.65
N TRP A 79 1.31 8.95 -6.55
CA TRP A 79 2.62 9.53 -6.22
C TRP A 79 2.54 10.61 -5.15
N GLY A 80 1.49 11.44 -5.17
CA GLY A 80 1.25 12.44 -4.12
C GLY A 80 1.08 11.80 -2.75
N TRP A 81 0.28 10.73 -2.68
CA TRP A 81 0.05 9.97 -1.46
C TRP A 81 1.29 9.20 -1.01
N TRP A 82 1.93 8.44 -1.90
CA TRP A 82 3.11 7.65 -1.59
C TRP A 82 4.26 8.54 -1.13
N SER A 83 4.48 9.69 -1.78
CA SER A 83 5.43 10.69 -1.32
C SER A 83 5.09 11.15 0.10
N HIS A 84 3.85 11.54 0.38
CA HIS A 84 3.46 12.01 1.71
C HIS A 84 3.67 10.98 2.83
N LEU A 85 3.54 9.69 2.53
CA LEU A 85 3.76 8.61 3.50
C LEU A 85 5.25 8.38 3.82
N ASN A 86 6.13 8.75 2.91
CA ASN A 86 7.55 8.48 3.04
C ASN A 86 8.24 9.50 3.94
N PRO A 87 9.27 9.07 4.69
CA PRO A 87 9.95 9.96 5.59
C PRO A 87 10.76 11.02 4.80
N PRO A 88 10.97 12.23 5.36
CA PRO A 88 11.63 13.33 4.65
C PRO A 88 13.04 12.98 4.13
N TRP A 89 13.77 12.12 4.85
CA TRP A 89 15.12 11.71 4.49
C TRP A 89 15.18 10.80 3.26
N ARG A 90 14.05 10.20 2.83
CA ARG A 90 13.99 9.36 1.64
C ARG A 90 13.89 10.20 0.35
N PHE A 91 13.69 11.51 0.42
CA PHE A 91 13.53 12.33 -0.78
C PHE A 91 14.87 12.75 -1.38
N LYS A 92 15.06 12.46 -2.67
CA LYS A 92 16.22 12.91 -3.46
C LYS A 92 15.95 14.28 -4.08
N GLU A 93 14.85 14.37 -4.81
CA GLU A 93 14.29 15.58 -5.43
C GLU A 93 12.76 15.43 -5.46
N LYS A 94 12.00 16.46 -5.88
CA LYS A 94 10.52 16.41 -5.93
C LYS A 94 10.05 15.18 -6.71
N GLY A 95 9.39 14.24 -6.03
CA GLY A 95 8.80 13.04 -6.63
C GLY A 95 9.76 11.87 -6.85
N LEU A 96 11.05 11.98 -6.49
CA LEU A 96 12.00 10.87 -6.58
C LEU A 96 12.46 10.44 -5.19
N LEU A 97 12.09 9.21 -4.83
CA LEU A 97 12.52 8.58 -3.58
C LEU A 97 13.88 7.89 -3.78
N HIS A 98 14.80 8.11 -2.84
CA HIS A 98 16.04 7.37 -2.73
C HIS A 98 15.74 5.87 -2.52
N ASP A 99 16.52 5.04 -3.21
CA ASP A 99 16.64 3.61 -2.93
C ASP A 99 17.71 3.42 -1.84
N VAL A 100 17.28 3.57 -0.60
CA VAL A 100 18.11 3.52 0.60
C VAL A 100 17.39 2.67 1.64
N THR A 101 18.16 1.96 2.44
CA THR A 101 17.65 1.10 3.52
C THR A 101 17.85 1.73 4.90
N GLU A 102 18.76 2.70 5.01
CA GLU A 102 19.16 3.34 6.25
C GLU A 102 18.30 4.56 6.56
N GLY A 103 17.70 4.58 7.76
CA GLY A 103 16.88 5.68 8.25
C GLY A 103 15.73 5.20 9.13
N ASP A 104 14.99 6.14 9.72
CA ASP A 104 13.81 5.82 10.52
C ASP A 104 12.59 5.60 9.62
N TRP A 105 12.13 4.34 9.57
CA TRP A 105 10.94 3.89 8.85
C TRP A 105 9.68 3.84 9.71
N SER A 106 9.72 4.33 10.95
CA SER A 106 8.61 4.26 11.90
C SER A 106 7.30 4.84 11.37
N CYS A 107 7.34 5.84 10.49
CA CYS A 107 6.15 6.44 9.86
C CYS A 107 5.37 5.45 8.96
N LEU A 108 6.05 4.45 8.40
CA LEU A 108 5.46 3.38 7.60
C LEU A 108 5.15 2.13 8.42
N ARG A 109 5.51 2.10 9.72
CA ARG A 109 5.14 1.04 10.65
C ARG A 109 3.66 1.17 11.03
N CYS A 110 2.80 0.70 10.13
CA CYS A 110 1.37 0.68 10.30
C CYS A 110 0.80 -0.75 10.27
N PRO A 111 0.91 -1.53 11.36
CA PRO A 111 0.40 -2.90 11.41
C PRO A 111 -1.10 -2.94 11.09
N GLY A 112 -1.51 -3.89 10.27
CA GLY A 112 -2.92 -4.18 10.05
C GLY A 112 -3.50 -3.87 8.69
N GLN A 113 -4.82 -4.08 8.58
CA GLN A 113 -5.58 -3.96 7.33
C GLN A 113 -5.64 -2.54 6.72
N ASN A 114 -5.21 -1.52 7.46
CA ASN A 114 -5.14 -0.12 7.01
C ASN A 114 -3.68 0.32 6.77
N GLY A 115 -2.73 -0.61 6.87
CA GLY A 115 -1.32 -0.40 6.62
C GLY A 115 -0.97 -0.53 5.14
N LEU A 116 0.21 -1.10 4.91
CA LEU A 116 0.82 -1.23 3.58
C LEU A 116 0.00 -2.06 2.59
N TRP A 117 -0.97 -2.88 3.04
CA TRP A 117 -1.91 -3.56 2.14
C TRP A 117 -2.58 -2.56 1.17
N SER A 118 -2.95 -1.38 1.66
CA SER A 118 -3.58 -0.35 0.83
C SER A 118 -2.67 0.21 -0.26
N VAL A 119 -1.34 0.18 -0.06
CA VAL A 119 -0.36 0.58 -1.10
C VAL A 119 -0.16 -0.57 -2.08
N LEU A 120 -0.02 -1.80 -1.57
CA LEU A 120 0.22 -2.98 -2.40
C LEU A 120 -0.95 -3.28 -3.35
N ILE A 121 -2.19 -3.06 -2.91
CA ILE A 121 -3.36 -3.28 -3.77
C ILE A 121 -3.43 -2.23 -4.89
N CYS A 122 -2.92 -1.01 -4.69
CA CYS A 122 -2.81 -0.01 -5.77
C CYS A 122 -1.93 -0.55 -6.90
N LEU A 123 -0.75 -1.07 -6.53
CA LEU A 123 0.23 -1.65 -7.47
C LEU A 123 -0.25 -2.95 -8.12
N ARG A 124 -1.26 -3.61 -7.53
CA ARG A 124 -1.86 -4.83 -8.07
C ARG A 124 -2.89 -4.50 -9.15
N TRP A 125 -3.63 -3.42 -8.97
CA TRP A 125 -4.74 -3.04 -9.85
C TRP A 125 -4.30 -2.19 -11.04
N TRP A 126 -3.20 -1.46 -10.90
CA TRP A 126 -2.65 -0.52 -11.88
C TRP A 126 -1.23 -0.90 -12.27
#